data_AF-A0A2E4UXX5-F1
#
_entry.id   AF-A0A2E4UXX5-F1
#
_cell.length_a   1.000
_cell.length_b   1.000
_cell.length_c   1.000
_cell.angle_alpha   90.00
_cell.angle_beta   90.00
_cell.angle_gamma   90.00
#
_symmetry.space_group_name_H-M   'P 1'
#
loop_
_entity.id
_entity.type
_entity.pdbx_description
1 polymer ?
#
loop_
_entity_poly.entity_id
_entity_poly.type
_entity_poly.pdbx_seq_one_letter_code
_entity_poly.pdbx_strand_id
1 'polypeptide(L)'
;MTANAETAIALADEIVSDALQYLHEICSASGKLSVSMLDDHQHVIYELSFAAAEVQGAQALLKFAATAGEVEQALADVAGADCLAGVVERIGRNPGEFGVDEPTLPASVQEFMRDKRSTLNLVRLGSEIADRGGEPGARGLDDEKRMIADTFRQFGDEHVAPLAESIHRENLIIPKSILDGLRELGCFGLSVPNRYGGLLPDEHEDSIGMIVVTEELSRASLG
;
A
#
# COMPACT_ATOMS: atom_id res chain seq x y z
N MET A 1 13.30 18.45 19.76
CA MET A 1 12.20 18.42 18.77
C MET A 1 11.43 17.14 19.01
N THR A 2 10.10 17.18 19.14
CA THR A 2 9.29 15.97 19.33
C THR A 2 9.27 15.20 18.02
N ALA A 3 9.63 13.92 18.03
CA ALA A 3 9.59 13.09 16.83
C ALA A 3 8.15 12.76 16.43
N ASN A 4 7.92 12.59 15.13
CA ASN A 4 6.63 12.27 14.51
C ASN A 4 6.85 11.30 13.32
N ALA A 5 5.78 10.95 12.61
CA ALA A 5 5.86 10.09 11.42
C ALA A 5 6.83 10.64 10.36
N GLU A 6 6.80 11.95 10.08
CA GLU A 6 7.71 12.57 9.10
C GLU A 6 9.17 12.33 9.45
N THR A 7 9.55 12.55 10.72
CA THR A 7 10.91 12.32 11.20
C THR A 7 11.29 10.84 11.12
N ALA A 8 10.39 9.93 11.48
CA ALA A 8 10.66 8.49 11.45
C ALA A 8 10.84 7.96 10.02
N ILE A 9 9.97 8.40 9.10
CA ILE A 9 10.01 8.03 7.69
C ILE A 9 11.25 8.61 7.02
N ALA A 10 11.63 9.86 7.32
CA ALA A 10 12.85 10.46 6.78
C ALA A 10 14.10 9.69 7.21
N LEU A 11 14.19 9.24 8.46
CA LEU A 11 15.29 8.38 8.92
C LEU A 11 15.30 7.02 8.24
N ALA A 12 14.13 6.42 8.01
CA ALA A 12 14.03 5.16 7.28
C ALA A 12 14.50 5.32 5.82
N ASP A 13 14.09 6.40 5.16
CA ASP A 13 14.48 6.75 3.79
C ASP A 13 15.98 7.02 3.67
N GLU A 14 16.59 7.72 4.64
CA GLU A 14 18.04 7.96 4.70
C GLU A 14 18.81 6.65 4.80
N ILE A 15 18.44 5.77 5.73
CA ILE A 15 19.09 4.46 5.91
C ILE A 15 18.97 3.60 4.63
N VAL A 16 17.79 3.56 4.00
CA VAL A 16 17.57 2.81 2.76
C VAL A 16 18.37 3.41 1.61
N SER A 17 18.43 4.74 1.51
CA SER A 17 19.18 5.45 0.47
C SER A 17 20.68 5.18 0.58
N ASP A 18 21.24 5.20 1.78
CA ASP A 18 22.65 4.90 2.01
C ASP A 18 22.97 3.46 1.59
N ALA A 19 22.10 2.50 1.95
CA ALA A 19 22.28 1.11 1.57
C ALA A 19 22.15 0.88 0.04
N LEU A 20 21.22 1.57 -0.62
CA LEU A 20 21.07 1.55 -2.08
C LEU A 20 22.28 2.16 -2.78
N GLN A 21 22.83 3.26 -2.24
CA GLN A 21 24.04 3.89 -2.76
C GLN A 21 25.24 2.96 -2.66
N TYR A 22 25.40 2.28 -1.52
CA TYR A 22 26.43 1.25 -1.35
C TYR A 22 26.30 0.13 -2.39
N LEU A 23 25.10 -0.45 -2.54
CA LEU A 23 24.86 -1.50 -3.54
C LEU A 23 25.13 -1.02 -4.96
N HIS A 24 24.76 0.23 -5.28
CA HIS A 24 25.07 0.83 -6.57
C HIS A 24 26.58 0.87 -6.82
N GLU A 25 27.38 1.26 -5.83
CA GLU A 25 28.84 1.32 -5.93
C GLU A 25 29.46 -0.07 -6.12
N ILE A 26 29.06 -1.04 -5.30
CA ILE A 26 29.67 -2.38 -5.35
C ILE A 26 29.16 -3.24 -6.51
N CYS A 27 27.96 -2.97 -7.04
CA CYS A 27 27.39 -3.72 -8.17
C CYS A 27 27.59 -3.01 -9.52
N SER A 28 28.33 -1.90 -9.57
CA SER A 28 28.60 -1.18 -10.81
C SER A 28 29.94 -1.56 -11.44
N ALA A 29 29.91 -1.82 -12.74
CA ALA A 29 31.09 -2.02 -13.57
C ALA A 29 31.06 -1.06 -14.77
N SER A 30 32.14 -0.32 -14.98
CA SER A 30 32.26 0.65 -16.10
C SER A 30 31.12 1.68 -16.16
N GLY A 31 30.62 2.13 -15.00
CA GLY A 31 29.57 3.14 -14.88
C GLY A 31 28.15 2.64 -15.16
N LYS A 32 27.93 1.31 -15.18
CA LYS A 32 26.61 0.68 -15.29
C LYS A 32 26.47 -0.44 -14.27
N LEU A 33 25.24 -0.69 -13.82
CA LEU A 33 24.93 -1.85 -12.99
C LEU A 33 25.21 -3.15 -13.74
N SER A 34 25.88 -4.08 -13.08
CA SER A 34 26.17 -5.42 -13.58
C SER A 34 25.15 -6.43 -13.05
N VAL A 35 24.43 -7.10 -13.95
CA VAL A 35 23.43 -8.12 -13.57
C VAL A 35 24.06 -9.22 -12.71
N SER A 36 25.25 -9.71 -13.09
CA SER A 36 25.90 -10.78 -12.33
C SER A 36 26.27 -10.36 -10.90
N MET A 37 26.66 -9.09 -10.72
CA MET A 37 26.99 -8.57 -9.39
C MET A 37 25.72 -8.35 -8.58
N LEU A 38 24.63 -7.90 -9.20
CA LEU A 38 23.33 -7.84 -8.54
C LEU A 38 22.87 -9.23 -8.09
N ASP A 39 23.08 -10.27 -8.89
CA ASP A 39 22.73 -11.65 -8.52
C ASP A 39 23.53 -12.13 -7.29
N ASP A 40 24.81 -11.78 -7.19
CA ASP A 40 25.66 -12.09 -6.01
C ASP A 40 25.14 -11.41 -4.72
N HIS A 41 24.38 -10.32 -4.85
CA HIS A 41 23.79 -9.54 -3.75
C HIS A 41 22.25 -9.63 -3.69
N GLN A 42 21.64 -10.63 -4.35
CA GLN A 42 20.19 -10.72 -4.55
C GLN A 42 19.38 -10.62 -3.25
N HIS A 43 19.84 -11.25 -2.17
CA HIS A 43 19.14 -11.22 -0.88
C HIS A 43 19.05 -9.79 -0.30
N VAL A 44 20.17 -9.05 -0.32
CA VAL A 44 20.23 -7.66 0.18
C VAL A 44 19.34 -6.75 -0.68
N ILE A 45 19.40 -6.93 -2.01
CA ILE A 45 18.56 -6.18 -2.96
C ILE A 45 17.07 -6.45 -2.71
N TYR A 46 16.71 -7.71 -2.46
CA TYR A 46 15.34 -8.10 -2.15
C TYR A 46 14.85 -7.38 -0.87
N GLU A 47 15.61 -7.45 0.22
CA GLU A 47 15.24 -6.76 1.47
C GLU A 47 15.12 -5.24 1.27
N LEU A 48 16.05 -4.62 0.54
CA LEU A 48 15.98 -3.18 0.25
C LEU A 48 14.82 -2.81 -0.67
N SER A 49 14.40 -3.69 -1.57
CA SER A 49 13.23 -3.46 -2.42
C SER A 49 11.95 -3.37 -1.58
N PHE A 50 11.80 -4.25 -0.59
CA PHE A 50 10.69 -4.20 0.36
C PHE A 50 10.79 -2.98 1.28
N ALA A 51 11.97 -2.69 1.82
CA ALA A 51 12.20 -1.53 2.66
C ALA A 51 11.86 -0.22 1.92
N ALA A 52 12.30 -0.07 0.67
CA ALA A 52 11.99 1.08 -0.16
C ALA A 52 10.47 1.18 -0.43
N ALA A 53 9.80 0.06 -0.72
CA ALA A 53 8.35 0.05 -0.91
C ALA A 53 7.58 0.46 0.37
N GLU A 54 8.02 -0.01 1.54
CA GLU A 54 7.46 0.36 2.84
C GLU A 54 7.64 1.86 3.13
N VAL A 55 8.82 2.42 2.86
CA VAL A 55 9.09 3.86 2.97
C VAL A 55 8.16 4.66 2.06
N GLN A 56 8.05 4.28 0.78
CA GLN A 56 7.15 4.95 -0.16
C GLN A 56 5.68 4.86 0.25
N GLY A 57 5.25 3.70 0.76
CA GLY A 57 3.90 3.51 1.31
C GLY A 57 3.62 4.42 2.51
N ALA A 58 4.54 4.50 3.46
CA ALA A 58 4.42 5.36 4.62
C ALA A 58 4.41 6.85 4.24
N GLN A 59 5.26 7.27 3.28
CA GLN A 59 5.26 8.63 2.74
C GLN A 59 3.92 8.99 2.08
N ALA A 60 3.37 8.09 1.26
CA ALA A 60 2.08 8.29 0.60
C ALA A 60 0.95 8.43 1.63
N LEU A 61 0.93 7.58 2.66
CA LEU A 61 -0.08 7.65 3.72
C LEU A 61 0.03 8.93 4.55
N LEU A 62 1.24 9.36 4.92
CA LEU A 62 1.46 10.61 5.64
C LEU A 62 1.03 11.83 4.83
N LYS A 63 1.35 11.84 3.52
CA LYS A 63 0.92 12.90 2.61
C LYS A 63 -0.60 12.98 2.51
N PHE A 64 -1.27 11.83 2.42
CA PHE A 64 -2.73 11.77 2.40
C PHE A 64 -3.34 12.27 3.72
N ALA A 65 -2.83 11.78 4.84
CA ALA A 65 -3.27 12.11 6.19
C ALA A 65 -3.28 13.62 6.46
N ALA A 66 -2.29 14.36 5.93
CA ALA A 66 -2.20 15.81 6.05
C ALA A 66 -3.44 16.56 5.51
N THR A 67 -4.26 15.91 4.69
CA THR A 67 -5.47 16.49 4.09
C THR A 67 -6.76 15.76 4.45
N ALA A 68 -6.68 14.62 5.13
CA ALA A 68 -7.82 13.72 5.31
C ALA A 68 -8.48 13.85 6.70
N GLY A 69 -7.72 13.76 7.78
CA GLY A 69 -8.29 13.78 9.13
C GLY A 69 -7.42 13.17 10.23
N GLU A 70 -7.98 13.12 11.43
CA GLU A 70 -7.28 12.65 12.64
C GLU A 70 -7.01 11.15 12.64
N VAL A 71 -7.92 10.34 12.08
CA VAL A 71 -7.74 8.87 11.99
C VAL A 71 -6.66 8.53 10.99
N GLU A 72 -6.65 9.20 9.85
CA GLU A 72 -5.63 9.04 8.82
C GLU A 72 -4.26 9.46 9.36
N GLN A 73 -4.20 10.53 10.17
CA GLN A 73 -2.97 10.92 10.85
C GLN A 73 -2.53 9.86 11.87
N ALA A 74 -3.45 9.29 12.64
CA ALA A 74 -3.11 8.22 13.58
C ALA A 74 -2.61 6.95 12.87
N LEU A 75 -3.20 6.60 11.72
CA LEU A 75 -2.74 5.51 10.86
C LEU A 75 -1.35 5.79 10.26
N ALA A 76 -1.12 7.02 9.77
CA ALA A 76 0.18 7.45 9.26
C ALA A 76 1.26 7.44 10.34
N ASP A 77 0.92 7.83 11.57
CA ASP A 77 1.82 7.77 12.73
C ASP A 77 2.26 6.33 13.04
N VAL A 78 1.32 5.38 13.02
CA VAL A 78 1.63 3.95 13.20
C VAL A 78 2.46 3.43 12.04
N ALA A 79 2.07 3.72 10.80
CA ALA A 79 2.80 3.29 9.61
C ALA A 79 4.23 3.82 9.56
N GLY A 80 4.46 5.09 9.93
CA GLY A 80 5.80 5.66 10.00
C GLY A 80 6.65 4.99 11.08
N ALA A 81 6.06 4.67 12.24
CA ALA A 81 6.75 3.95 13.30
C ALA A 81 7.10 2.50 12.92
N ASP A 82 6.17 1.78 12.28
CA ASP A 82 6.39 0.40 11.82
C ASP A 82 7.37 0.33 10.65
N CYS A 83 7.31 1.28 9.71
CA CYS A 83 8.25 1.41 8.61
C CYS A 83 9.69 1.54 9.14
N LEU A 84 9.94 2.50 10.03
CA LEU A 84 11.28 2.68 10.60
C LEU A 84 11.73 1.43 11.39
N ALA A 85 10.83 0.80 12.14
CA ALA A 85 11.14 -0.42 12.86
C ALA A 85 11.54 -1.56 11.92
N GLY A 86 10.80 -1.76 10.83
CA GLY A 86 11.08 -2.77 9.83
C GLY A 86 12.39 -2.54 9.09
N VAL A 87 12.72 -1.28 8.76
CA VAL A 87 14.01 -0.93 8.15
C VAL A 87 15.17 -1.22 9.09
N VAL A 88 15.08 -0.77 10.35
CA VAL A 88 16.12 -0.99 11.37
C VAL A 88 16.30 -2.48 11.66
N GLU A 89 15.22 -3.26 11.77
CA GLU A 89 15.32 -4.70 12.00
C GLU A 89 15.98 -5.43 10.83
N ARG A 90 15.63 -5.08 9.59
CA ARG A 90 16.21 -5.72 8.40
C ARG A 90 17.71 -5.48 8.31
N ILE A 91 18.12 -4.22 8.45
CA ILE A 91 19.51 -3.80 8.28
C ILE A 91 20.36 -4.18 9.49
N GLY A 92 19.83 -4.03 10.71
CA GLY A 92 20.51 -4.36 11.96
C GLY A 92 20.89 -5.85 12.11
N ARG A 93 20.33 -6.76 11.29
CA ARG A 93 20.76 -8.17 11.29
C ARG A 93 22.20 -8.34 10.82
N ASN A 94 22.61 -7.56 9.82
CA ASN A 94 23.99 -7.55 9.33
C ASN A 94 24.26 -6.23 8.56
N PRO A 95 24.49 -5.10 9.27
CA PRO A 95 24.63 -3.78 8.62
C PRO A 95 25.72 -3.75 7.54
N GLY A 96 26.79 -4.55 7.71
CA GLY A 96 27.89 -4.65 6.76
C GLY A 96 27.50 -5.22 5.40
N GLU A 97 26.45 -6.05 5.29
CA GLU A 97 25.92 -6.50 4.00
C GLU A 97 25.21 -5.38 3.22
N PHE A 98 24.73 -4.36 3.95
CA PHE A 98 24.09 -3.16 3.40
C PHE A 98 25.05 -1.99 3.28
N GLY A 99 26.32 -2.15 3.70
CA GLY A 99 27.34 -1.11 3.66
C GLY A 99 27.08 0.09 4.56
N VAL A 100 26.31 -0.11 5.64
CA VAL A 100 25.98 0.91 6.63
C VAL A 100 26.43 0.49 8.01
N ASP A 101 26.58 1.46 8.91
CA ASP A 101 26.79 1.19 10.34
C ASP A 101 25.49 0.73 11.01
N GLU A 102 25.60 0.16 12.21
CA GLU A 102 24.44 -0.17 13.05
C GLU A 102 23.53 1.07 13.21
N PRO A 103 22.25 1.01 12.79
CA PRO A 103 21.36 2.16 12.87
C PRO A 103 21.18 2.65 14.30
N THR A 104 21.57 3.90 14.57
CA THR A 104 21.36 4.52 15.89
C THR A 104 20.21 5.51 15.83
N LEU A 105 19.17 5.27 16.63
CA LEU A 105 17.98 6.10 16.64
C LEU A 105 18.03 7.16 17.75
N PRO A 106 17.65 8.43 17.48
CA PRO A 106 17.49 9.44 18.52
C PRO A 106 16.46 9.00 19.58
N ALA A 107 16.68 9.37 20.85
CA ALA A 107 15.79 8.98 21.95
C ALA A 107 14.32 9.39 21.74
N SER A 108 14.09 10.57 21.12
CA SER A 108 12.74 11.04 20.77
C SER A 108 12.06 10.16 19.73
N VAL A 109 12.80 9.64 18.76
CA VAL A 109 12.28 8.73 17.72
C VAL A 109 11.97 7.36 18.35
N GLN A 110 12.84 6.86 19.22
CA GLN A 110 12.57 5.64 19.98
C GLN A 110 11.33 5.77 20.88
N GLU A 111 11.09 6.94 21.46
CA GLU A 111 9.89 7.24 22.24
C GLU A 111 8.63 7.27 21.36
N PHE A 112 8.69 7.97 20.23
CA PHE A 112 7.61 7.97 19.23
C PHE A 112 7.26 6.54 18.77
N MET A 113 8.25 5.74 18.41
CA MET A 113 8.03 4.35 18.00
C MET A 113 7.39 3.51 19.10
N ARG A 114 7.84 3.66 20.35
CA ARG A 114 7.27 2.96 21.51
C ARG A 114 5.82 3.37 21.77
N ASP A 115 5.49 4.66 21.64
CA ASP A 115 4.14 5.17 21.82
C ASP A 115 3.19 4.64 20.74
N LYS A 116 3.51 4.86 19.46
CA LYS A 116 2.61 4.53 18.34
C LYS A 116 2.41 3.04 18.14
N ARG A 117 3.44 2.23 18.43
CA ARG A 117 3.37 0.76 18.35
C ARG A 117 2.93 0.11 19.65
N SER A 118 2.57 0.88 20.67
CA SER A 118 2.09 0.33 21.94
C SER A 118 0.76 -0.38 21.76
N THR A 119 0.54 -1.47 22.52
CA THR A 119 -0.75 -2.17 22.56
C THR A 119 -1.90 -1.22 22.88
N LEU A 120 -1.67 -0.24 23.78
CA LEU A 120 -2.69 0.73 24.14
C LEU A 120 -3.11 1.60 22.95
N ASN A 121 -2.16 2.12 22.17
CA ASN A 121 -2.47 2.91 20.98
C ASN A 121 -3.16 2.07 19.90
N LEU A 122 -2.67 0.84 19.65
CA LEU A 122 -3.22 -0.05 18.64
C LEU A 122 -4.65 -0.51 18.99
N VAL A 123 -4.94 -0.80 20.26
CA VAL A 123 -6.30 -1.10 20.73
C VAL A 123 -7.22 0.10 20.55
N ARG A 124 -6.76 1.31 20.90
CA ARG A 124 -7.56 2.54 20.69
C ARG A 124 -7.94 2.71 19.23
N LEU A 125 -6.96 2.59 18.32
CA LEU A 125 -7.19 2.75 16.88
C LEU A 125 -8.08 1.64 16.32
N GLY A 126 -7.84 0.39 16.72
CA GLY A 126 -8.68 -0.75 16.34
C GLY A 126 -10.13 -0.60 16.79
N SER A 127 -10.37 -0.14 18.02
CA SER A 127 -11.72 0.14 18.51
C SER A 127 -12.40 1.24 17.70
N GLU A 128 -11.67 2.31 17.37
CA GLU A 128 -12.22 3.39 16.54
C GLU A 128 -12.61 2.92 15.13
N ILE A 129 -11.81 2.05 14.52
CA ILE A 129 -12.13 1.43 13.21
C ILE A 129 -13.34 0.49 13.35
N ALA A 130 -13.42 -0.30 14.42
CA ALA A 130 -14.56 -1.18 14.67
C ALA A 130 -15.86 -0.39 14.87
N ASP A 131 -15.82 0.72 15.61
CA ASP A 131 -16.96 1.62 15.82
C ASP A 131 -17.43 2.28 14.50
N ARG A 132 -16.55 2.36 13.50
CA ARG A 132 -16.84 2.81 12.12
C ARG A 132 -17.33 1.68 11.21
N GLY A 133 -17.70 0.52 11.76
CA GLY A 133 -18.15 -0.63 10.97
C GLY A 133 -17.04 -1.37 10.23
N GLY A 134 -15.79 -1.21 10.67
CA GLY A 134 -14.61 -1.84 10.07
C GLY A 134 -13.92 -1.00 8.98
N GLU A 135 -14.45 0.19 8.67
CA GLU A 135 -13.85 1.10 7.69
C GLU A 135 -12.72 1.93 8.34
N PRO A 136 -11.47 1.84 7.82
CA PRO A 136 -10.31 2.43 8.47
C PRO A 136 -10.24 3.96 8.35
N GLY A 137 -10.98 4.58 7.43
CA GLY A 137 -10.94 6.02 7.20
C GLY A 137 -11.40 6.42 5.81
N ALA A 138 -11.15 7.68 5.43
CA ALA A 138 -11.42 8.20 4.11
C ALA A 138 -10.51 7.54 3.05
N ARG A 139 -11.05 7.34 1.84
CA ARG A 139 -10.31 6.76 0.70
C ARG A 139 -9.67 7.79 -0.24
N GLY A 140 -9.88 9.09 0.01
CA GLY A 140 -9.34 10.16 -0.85
C GLY A 140 -9.92 10.20 -2.27
N LEU A 141 -11.06 9.54 -2.51
CA LEU A 141 -11.73 9.51 -3.81
C LEU A 141 -12.56 10.78 -4.04
N ASP A 142 -12.55 11.28 -5.28
CA ASP A 142 -13.50 12.29 -5.72
C ASP A 142 -14.93 11.73 -5.81
N ASP A 143 -15.91 12.62 -6.02
CA ASP A 143 -17.33 12.27 -6.01
C ASP A 143 -17.70 11.24 -7.09
N GLU A 144 -17.06 11.30 -8.25
CA GLU A 144 -17.28 10.37 -9.36
C GLU A 144 -16.79 8.97 -8.98
N LYS A 145 -15.56 8.86 -8.50
CA LYS A 145 -14.94 7.57 -8.13
C LYS A 145 -15.60 6.96 -6.91
N ARG A 146 -16.11 7.79 -5.99
CA ARG A 146 -16.92 7.33 -4.85
C ARG A 146 -18.27 6.76 -5.31
N MET A 147 -18.93 7.38 -6.29
CA MET A 147 -20.17 6.85 -6.89
C MET A 147 -19.93 5.52 -7.61
N ILE A 148 -18.81 5.41 -8.34
CA ILE A 148 -18.39 4.15 -8.97
C ILE A 148 -18.16 3.07 -7.90
N ALA A 149 -17.45 3.39 -6.82
CA ALA A 149 -17.23 2.48 -5.70
C ALA A 149 -18.56 1.95 -5.14
N ASP A 150 -19.50 2.84 -4.81
CA ASP A 150 -20.80 2.48 -4.24
C ASP A 150 -21.61 1.57 -5.18
N THR A 151 -21.57 1.87 -6.49
CA THR A 151 -22.26 1.06 -7.51
C THR A 151 -21.73 -0.37 -7.56
N PHE A 152 -20.41 -0.54 -7.62
CA PHE A 152 -19.79 -1.86 -7.70
C PHE A 152 -19.81 -2.59 -6.36
N ARG A 153 -19.80 -1.87 -5.25
CA ARG A 153 -20.02 -2.43 -3.91
C ARG A 153 -21.38 -3.08 -3.81
N GLN A 154 -22.43 -2.33 -4.17
CA GLN A 154 -23.80 -2.85 -4.17
C GLN A 154 -23.94 -4.06 -5.10
N PHE A 155 -23.38 -3.99 -6.32
CA PHE A 155 -23.38 -5.13 -7.24
C PHE A 155 -22.65 -6.34 -6.65
N GLY A 156 -21.50 -6.13 -6.01
CA GLY A 156 -20.75 -7.16 -5.30
C GLY A 156 -21.58 -7.83 -4.21
N ASP A 157 -22.23 -7.05 -3.35
CA ASP A 157 -23.02 -7.57 -2.23
C ASP A 157 -24.28 -8.32 -2.69
N GLU A 158 -24.96 -7.82 -3.74
CA GLU A 158 -26.23 -8.38 -4.21
C GLU A 158 -26.06 -9.56 -5.16
N HIS A 159 -25.01 -9.58 -5.99
CA HIS A 159 -24.86 -10.54 -7.07
C HIS A 159 -23.64 -11.45 -6.97
N VAL A 160 -22.55 -10.99 -6.35
CA VAL A 160 -21.27 -11.75 -6.28
C VAL A 160 -21.18 -12.52 -4.96
N ALA A 161 -21.24 -11.83 -3.82
CA ALA A 161 -21.06 -12.41 -2.49
C ALA A 161 -21.99 -13.62 -2.21
N PRO A 162 -23.28 -13.62 -2.59
CA PRO A 162 -24.16 -14.76 -2.35
C PRO A 162 -23.76 -16.05 -3.10
N LEU A 163 -22.98 -15.93 -4.17
CA LEU A 163 -22.55 -17.03 -5.03
C LEU A 163 -21.08 -17.40 -4.85
N ALA A 164 -20.27 -16.53 -4.25
CA ALA A 164 -18.82 -16.69 -4.15
C ALA A 164 -18.41 -18.01 -3.47
N GLU A 165 -19.02 -18.34 -2.32
CA GLU A 165 -18.68 -19.55 -1.56
C GLU A 165 -18.97 -20.83 -2.36
N SER A 166 -20.12 -20.93 -3.03
CA SER A 166 -20.48 -22.12 -3.80
C SER A 166 -19.58 -22.28 -5.03
N ILE A 167 -19.30 -21.17 -5.72
CA ILE A 167 -18.38 -21.16 -6.86
C ILE A 167 -17.01 -21.72 -6.46
N HIS A 168 -16.44 -21.23 -5.35
CA HIS A 168 -15.13 -21.69 -4.87
C HIS A 168 -15.16 -23.14 -4.37
N ARG A 169 -16.16 -23.49 -3.53
CA ARG A 169 -16.25 -24.83 -2.94
C ARG A 169 -16.44 -25.93 -3.98
N GLU A 170 -17.14 -25.62 -5.07
CA GLU A 170 -17.54 -26.59 -6.09
C GLU A 170 -16.73 -26.46 -7.39
N ASN A 171 -15.71 -25.59 -7.43
CA ASN A 171 -14.89 -25.30 -8.63
C ASN A 171 -15.73 -24.94 -9.86
N LEU A 172 -16.77 -24.14 -9.66
CA LEU A 172 -17.65 -23.71 -10.73
C LEU A 172 -17.04 -22.55 -11.50
N ILE A 173 -17.49 -22.37 -12.75
CA ILE A 173 -17.21 -21.15 -13.51
C ILE A 173 -18.09 -20.00 -12.99
N ILE A 174 -17.62 -18.76 -13.18
CA ILE A 174 -18.42 -17.57 -12.87
C ILE A 174 -19.72 -17.61 -13.69
N PRO A 175 -20.91 -17.55 -13.04
CA PRO A 175 -22.19 -17.55 -13.72
C PRO A 175 -22.35 -16.42 -14.73
N LYS A 176 -23.04 -16.72 -15.83
CA LYS A 176 -23.36 -15.73 -16.85
C LYS A 176 -24.15 -14.53 -16.31
N SER A 177 -24.98 -14.72 -15.28
CA SER A 177 -25.73 -13.64 -14.62
C SER A 177 -24.80 -12.56 -14.05
N ILE A 178 -23.66 -12.94 -13.45
CA ILE A 178 -22.66 -11.98 -12.96
C ILE A 178 -21.99 -11.28 -14.15
N LEU A 179 -21.57 -12.04 -15.16
CA LEU A 179 -20.89 -11.49 -16.35
C LEU A 179 -21.78 -10.51 -17.12
N ASP A 180 -23.06 -10.83 -17.29
CA ASP A 180 -24.02 -9.96 -17.97
C ASP A 180 -24.26 -8.67 -17.17
N GLY A 181 -24.34 -8.75 -15.83
CA GLY A 181 -24.43 -7.57 -14.97
C GLY A 181 -23.20 -6.67 -15.06
N LEU A 182 -21.99 -7.24 -15.00
CA LEU A 182 -20.73 -6.49 -15.18
C LEU A 182 -20.64 -5.84 -16.57
N ARG A 183 -21.15 -6.52 -17.60
CA ARG A 183 -21.23 -5.98 -18.97
C ARG A 183 -22.19 -4.78 -19.03
N GLU A 184 -23.33 -4.85 -18.36
CA GLU A 184 -24.30 -3.75 -18.31
C GLU A 184 -23.79 -2.54 -17.54
N LEU A 185 -23.01 -2.76 -16.48
CA LEU A 185 -22.29 -1.70 -15.75
C LEU A 185 -21.06 -1.16 -16.51
N GLY A 186 -20.76 -1.67 -17.71
CA GLY A 186 -19.63 -1.21 -18.51
C GLY A 186 -18.25 -1.59 -17.96
N CYS A 187 -18.19 -2.54 -17.02
CA CYS A 187 -16.96 -2.94 -16.32
C CYS A 187 -15.83 -3.33 -17.29
N PHE A 188 -16.16 -4.04 -18.37
CA PHE A 188 -15.16 -4.51 -19.36
C PHE A 188 -14.63 -3.39 -20.27
N GLY A 189 -15.22 -2.20 -20.23
CA GLY A 189 -14.83 -1.03 -21.00
C GLY A 189 -14.08 0.04 -20.20
N LEU A 190 -13.87 -0.15 -18.89
CA LEU A 190 -13.31 0.88 -17.99
C LEU A 190 -11.92 1.36 -18.43
N SER A 191 -11.09 0.46 -18.96
CA SER A 191 -9.74 0.78 -19.44
C SER A 191 -9.68 0.91 -20.97
N VAL A 192 -10.83 0.93 -21.66
CA VAL A 192 -10.91 1.04 -23.11
C VAL A 192 -11.25 2.48 -23.47
N PRO A 193 -10.47 3.15 -24.35
CA PRO A 193 -10.77 4.52 -24.76
C PRO A 193 -12.15 4.69 -25.41
N ASN A 194 -12.79 5.84 -25.18
CA ASN A 194 -14.11 6.18 -25.71
C ASN A 194 -14.19 6.05 -27.23
N ARG A 195 -13.14 6.43 -27.98
CA ARG A 195 -13.07 6.24 -29.45
C ARG A 195 -13.20 4.78 -29.92
N TYR A 196 -13.03 3.81 -29.03
CA TYR A 196 -13.20 2.39 -29.29
C TYR A 196 -14.45 1.80 -28.60
N GLY A 197 -15.34 2.64 -28.06
CA GLY A 197 -16.57 2.21 -27.40
C GLY A 197 -16.41 1.79 -25.93
N GLY A 198 -15.32 2.18 -25.28
CA GLY A 198 -15.15 2.02 -23.83
C GLY A 198 -15.58 3.26 -23.03
N LEU A 199 -15.08 3.36 -21.80
CA LEU A 199 -15.41 4.42 -20.84
C LEU A 199 -14.21 5.30 -20.43
N LEU A 200 -12.99 4.94 -20.85
CA LEU A 200 -11.79 5.71 -20.55
C LEU A 200 -11.78 7.00 -21.40
N PRO A 201 -11.65 8.19 -20.79
CA PRO A 201 -11.48 9.43 -21.54
C PRO A 201 -10.30 9.35 -22.50
N ASP A 202 -10.47 9.85 -23.73
CA ASP A 202 -9.42 9.77 -24.75
C ASP A 202 -8.19 10.66 -24.43
N GLU A 203 -8.36 11.67 -23.56
CA GLU A 203 -7.39 12.73 -23.30
C GLU A 203 -6.49 12.47 -22.08
N HIS A 204 -6.91 11.63 -21.14
CA HIS A 204 -6.16 11.34 -19.92
C HIS A 204 -6.40 9.90 -19.44
N GLU A 205 -5.39 9.32 -18.79
CA GLU A 205 -5.57 8.06 -18.07
C GLU A 205 -6.42 8.28 -16.81
N ASP A 206 -7.35 7.37 -16.53
CA ASP A 206 -8.05 7.28 -15.25
C ASP A 206 -7.94 5.85 -14.71
N SER A 207 -6.77 5.55 -14.14
CA SER A 207 -6.49 4.24 -13.54
C SER A 207 -7.21 4.04 -12.20
N ILE A 208 -7.64 5.12 -11.53
CA ILE A 208 -8.29 5.04 -10.21
C ILE A 208 -9.68 4.41 -10.34
N GLY A 209 -10.44 4.75 -11.39
CA GLY A 209 -11.72 4.12 -11.66
C GLY A 209 -11.62 2.59 -11.72
N MET A 210 -10.63 2.07 -12.47
CA MET A 210 -10.39 0.62 -12.54
C MET A 210 -9.95 0.00 -11.22
N ILE A 211 -9.08 0.68 -10.46
CA ILE A 211 -8.62 0.20 -9.14
C ILE A 211 -9.82 0.07 -8.20
N VAL A 212 -10.65 1.10 -8.10
CA VAL A 212 -11.83 1.11 -7.23
C VAL A 212 -12.80 -0.02 -7.59
N VAL A 213 -13.07 -0.23 -8.88
CA VAL A 213 -13.94 -1.33 -9.33
C VAL A 213 -13.34 -2.69 -8.99
N THR A 214 -12.03 -2.86 -9.19
CA THR A 214 -11.32 -4.10 -8.83
C THR A 214 -11.43 -4.37 -7.34
N GLU A 215 -11.19 -3.36 -6.49
CA GLU A 215 -11.28 -3.47 -5.03
C GLU A 215 -12.66 -3.95 -4.58
N GLU A 216 -13.73 -3.32 -5.07
CA GLU A 216 -15.10 -3.66 -4.63
C GLU A 216 -15.55 -5.05 -5.09
N LEU A 217 -15.16 -5.47 -6.30
CA LEU A 217 -15.46 -6.82 -6.79
C LEU A 217 -14.61 -7.88 -6.08
N SER A 218 -13.33 -7.61 -5.83
CA SER A 218 -12.45 -8.49 -5.07
C SER A 218 -12.94 -8.67 -3.64
N ARG A 219 -13.42 -7.60 -2.97
CA ARG A 219 -14.03 -7.66 -1.64
C ARG A 219 -15.17 -8.66 -1.59
N ALA A 220 -16.08 -8.63 -2.57
CA ALA A 220 -17.25 -9.51 -2.59
C ALA A 220 -16.94 -10.97 -2.98
N SER A 221 -15.83 -11.21 -3.69
CA SER A 221 -15.47 -12.56 -4.16
C SER A 221 -14.45 -13.28 -3.29
N LEU A 222 -13.53 -12.56 -2.66
CA LEU A 222 -12.40 -13.10 -1.89
C LEU A 222 -12.55 -12.91 -0.37
N GLY A 223 -13.54 -12.11 0.05
CA GLY A 223 -13.84 -11.78 1.45
C GLY A 223 -14.82 -12.74 2.11
#